data_AF-A0A9E5KLD9-F1
#
_entry.id   AF-A0A9E5KLD9-F1
#
_cell.length_a   1.000
_cell.length_b   1.000
_cell.length_c   1.000
_cell.angle_alpha   90.00
_cell.angle_beta   90.00
_cell.angle_gamma   90.00
#
_symmetry.space_group_name_H-M   'P 1'
#
loop_
_entity.id
_entity.type
_entity.pdbx_description
1 polymer ?
#
loop_
_entity_poly.entity_id
_entity_poly.type
_entity_poly.pdbx_seq_one_letter_code
_entity_poly.pdbx_strand_id
1 'polypeptide(L)'
;MGGTQGMSTVAIIALASAFVTHATAHTPTASMEPALFTTLALALGDGAIAAADGHAVDAAHAVHSTSGYADVGPLHFVKAVANTDFAWLKWMLLAPLVSVILCGAMAMFKVKGRLPALFTVATFGLSTAMAIALYFQFGPTLFATHAPLTVPFMDWLSLTWGPAPFQSFTANLGFYIDGISMLWMLFVTVLATLIALYASEYMESDLKAGYARFFFAVSLFVTSMLILVMSDNLVGLYLGWEGVGLCSYMLIGYYATQPGAVAANKKAFVMNRIGDLGLALAIFLIWTNYGTVQHGMGFLPGLKAFTAAVFGGIGNLAGAVVGGILLGLIEAIASGYIGDLTGGVLGSHYADIFAFVVLIIVLTLRPSGLLGERVADRA
;
A
#
# COMPACT_ATOMS: atom_id res chain seq x y z
N MET A 1 -56.44 3.32 9.47
CA MET A 1 -55.20 3.90 8.89
C MET A 1 -54.53 4.72 9.96
N GLY A 2 -53.22 4.51 10.18
CA GLY A 2 -52.40 5.33 11.10
C GLY A 2 -51.66 4.48 12.13
N GLY A 3 -50.61 3.78 11.69
CA GLY A 3 -49.66 3.10 12.57
C GLY A 3 -48.46 4.01 12.89
N THR A 4 -48.08 4.06 14.15
CA THR A 4 -46.82 4.61 14.64
C THR A 4 -45.95 3.45 15.11
N GLN A 5 -45.00 3.02 14.26
CA GLN A 5 -43.84 2.25 14.71
C GLN A 5 -42.83 3.26 15.30
N GLY A 6 -42.32 3.15 16.52
CA GLY A 6 -41.73 1.95 17.11
C GLY A 6 -40.22 1.99 16.83
N MET A 7 -39.48 2.90 17.47
CA MET A 7 -38.01 2.90 17.45
C MET A 7 -37.54 1.51 17.90
N SER A 8 -36.89 0.78 17.00
CA SER A 8 -36.57 -0.63 17.24
C SER A 8 -35.54 -0.76 18.37
N THR A 9 -35.70 -1.81 19.17
CA THR A 9 -34.80 -2.26 20.25
C THR A 9 -33.32 -2.28 19.85
N VAL A 10 -33.02 -2.38 18.55
CA VAL A 10 -31.66 -2.31 17.98
C VAL A 10 -31.03 -0.93 18.15
N ALA A 11 -31.81 0.15 18.07
CA ALA A 11 -31.32 1.52 18.27
C ALA A 11 -30.94 1.78 19.74
N ILE A 12 -31.66 1.17 20.69
CA ILE A 12 -31.36 1.28 22.13
C ILE A 12 -30.09 0.48 22.49
N ILE A 13 -29.90 -0.70 21.89
CA ILE A 13 -28.69 -1.52 22.07
C ILE A 13 -27.45 -0.84 21.45
N ALA A 14 -27.60 -0.19 20.29
CA ALA A 14 -26.52 0.56 19.64
C ALA A 14 -26.12 1.83 20.41
N LEU A 15 -27.09 2.51 21.05
CA LEU A 15 -26.79 3.66 21.92
C LEU A 15 -26.09 3.23 23.23
N ALA A 16 -26.52 2.10 23.81
CA ALA A 16 -25.93 1.56 25.03
C ALA A 16 -24.49 1.07 24.80
N SER A 17 -24.19 0.43 23.66
CA SER A 17 -22.83 0.01 23.31
C SER A 17 -21.90 1.19 23.01
N ALA A 18 -22.40 2.24 22.36
CA ALA A 18 -21.65 3.48 22.12
C ALA A 18 -21.31 4.22 23.42
N PHE A 19 -22.21 4.24 24.41
CA PHE A 19 -21.97 4.90 25.69
C PHE A 19 -20.96 4.15 26.58
N VAL A 20 -20.99 2.81 26.56
CA VAL A 20 -20.00 1.97 27.27
C VAL A 20 -18.61 2.10 26.65
N THR A 21 -18.52 2.19 25.32
CA THR A 21 -17.23 2.35 24.61
C THR A 21 -16.60 3.74 24.85
N HIS A 22 -17.41 4.76 25.11
CA HIS A 22 -16.91 6.11 25.42
C HIS A 22 -16.47 6.25 26.88
N ALA A 23 -17.07 5.49 27.82
CA ALA A 23 -16.73 5.55 29.24
C ALA A 23 -15.42 4.81 29.59
N THR A 24 -15.01 3.82 28.78
CA THR A 24 -13.76 3.05 29.00
C THR A 24 -12.50 3.70 28.41
N ALA A 25 -12.64 4.81 27.67
CA ALA A 25 -11.52 5.52 27.05
C ALA A 25 -10.69 6.39 28.03
N HIS A 26 -11.15 6.58 29.27
CA HIS A 26 -10.46 7.42 30.26
C HIS A 26 -10.45 6.79 31.66
N THR A 27 -9.69 5.72 31.87
CA THR A 27 -9.06 5.39 33.18
C THR A 27 -8.17 4.14 33.07
N PRO A 28 -6.98 4.11 33.70
CA PRO A 28 -6.09 2.95 33.63
C PRO A 28 -6.42 1.88 34.69
N THR A 29 -6.45 0.63 34.23
CA THR A 29 -6.21 -0.65 34.94
C THR A 29 -7.10 -1.06 36.13
N ALA A 30 -7.73 -2.23 35.94
CA ALA A 30 -7.88 -3.35 36.88
C ALA A 30 -8.51 -3.08 38.28
N SER A 31 -9.85 -3.26 38.40
CA SER A 31 -10.50 -3.88 39.58
C SER A 31 -12.05 -3.84 39.62
N MET A 32 -12.81 -3.58 38.54
CA MET A 32 -14.28 -3.40 38.63
C MET A 32 -15.14 -4.35 37.78
N GLU A 33 -14.71 -5.58 37.54
CA GLU A 33 -15.47 -6.53 36.70
C GLU A 33 -16.70 -7.25 37.29
N PRO A 34 -16.96 -7.39 38.61
CA PRO A 34 -18.13 -8.19 39.04
C PRO A 34 -19.46 -7.41 39.13
N ALA A 35 -19.45 -6.11 39.42
CA ALA A 35 -20.69 -5.39 39.81
C ALA A 35 -21.59 -5.00 38.63
N LEU A 36 -21.01 -4.65 37.48
CA LEU A 36 -21.76 -4.20 36.30
C LEU A 36 -22.50 -5.36 35.59
N PHE A 37 -21.91 -6.56 35.58
CA PHE A 37 -22.55 -7.75 35.01
C PHE A 37 -23.77 -8.21 35.83
N THR A 38 -23.70 -8.14 37.17
CA THR A 38 -24.82 -8.51 38.04
C THR A 38 -26.02 -7.55 37.91
N THR A 39 -25.76 -6.27 37.62
CA THR A 39 -26.84 -5.28 37.45
C THR A 39 -27.51 -5.41 36.07
N LEU A 40 -26.77 -5.87 35.05
CA LEU A 40 -27.28 -6.14 33.71
C LEU A 40 -28.06 -7.48 33.64
N ALA A 41 -27.62 -8.50 34.38
CA ALA A 41 -28.31 -9.79 34.49
C ALA A 41 -29.69 -9.68 35.18
N LEU A 42 -29.81 -8.81 36.19
CA LEU A 42 -31.08 -8.52 36.87
C LEU A 42 -32.09 -7.77 35.99
N ALA A 43 -31.66 -7.13 34.90
CA ALA A 43 -32.51 -6.34 34.01
C ALA A 43 -33.14 -7.14 32.85
N LEU A 44 -32.65 -8.35 32.53
CA LEU A 44 -33.05 -9.06 31.30
C LEU A 44 -33.86 -10.34 31.48
N GLY A 45 -34.02 -10.88 32.69
CA GLY A 45 -34.89 -12.03 32.97
C GLY A 45 -34.44 -13.36 32.34
N ASP A 46 -34.61 -14.45 33.09
CA ASP A 46 -34.00 -15.77 32.83
C ASP A 46 -34.41 -16.48 31.52
N GLY A 47 -35.28 -15.89 30.69
CA GLY A 47 -35.74 -16.49 29.43
C GLY A 47 -34.83 -16.27 28.21
N ALA A 48 -33.96 -15.25 28.22
CA ALA A 48 -33.14 -14.89 27.05
C ALA A 48 -31.81 -15.66 26.95
N ILE A 49 -31.38 -16.31 28.04
CA ILE A 49 -30.07 -16.98 28.13
C ILE A 49 -30.09 -18.36 27.46
N ALA A 50 -31.22 -19.09 27.51
CA ALA A 50 -31.31 -20.45 26.99
C ALA A 50 -31.31 -20.56 25.45
N ALA A 51 -31.68 -19.50 24.73
CA ALA A 51 -31.69 -19.49 23.26
C ALA A 51 -30.35 -19.04 22.64
N ALA A 52 -29.49 -18.37 23.43
CA ALA A 52 -28.19 -17.88 22.98
C ALA A 52 -27.09 -18.96 23.05
N ASP A 53 -27.17 -19.86 24.03
CA ASP A 53 -26.14 -20.90 24.24
C ASP A 53 -26.13 -21.97 23.14
N GLY A 54 -27.29 -22.36 22.59
CA GLY A 54 -27.36 -23.41 21.57
C GLY A 54 -26.79 -23.01 20.20
N HIS A 55 -26.90 -21.74 19.82
CA HIS A 55 -26.44 -21.26 18.51
C HIS A 55 -25.03 -20.67 18.53
N ALA A 56 -24.51 -20.28 19.70
CA ALA A 56 -23.15 -19.77 19.86
C ALA A 56 -22.09 -20.88 19.80
N VAL A 57 -22.39 -22.08 20.28
CA VAL A 57 -21.44 -23.20 20.33
C VAL A 57 -21.20 -23.82 18.94
N ASP A 58 -22.24 -23.92 18.10
CA ASP A 58 -22.10 -24.42 16.72
C ASP A 58 -21.40 -23.42 15.78
N ALA A 59 -21.59 -22.11 16.01
CA ALA A 59 -20.87 -21.06 15.28
C ALA A 59 -19.38 -20.98 15.68
N ALA A 60 -19.06 -21.22 16.96
CA ALA A 60 -17.68 -21.23 17.45
C ALA A 60 -16.85 -22.40 16.88
N HIS A 61 -17.47 -23.57 16.67
CA HIS A 61 -16.78 -24.72 16.08
C HIS A 61 -16.58 -24.60 14.55
N ALA A 62 -17.41 -23.85 13.83
CA ALA A 62 -17.24 -23.64 12.39
C ALA A 62 -16.16 -22.60 12.05
N VAL A 63 -15.94 -21.60 12.92
CA VAL A 63 -14.97 -20.50 12.67
C VAL A 63 -13.52 -20.91 12.97
N HIS A 64 -13.30 -21.96 13.75
CA HIS A 64 -11.94 -22.36 14.17
C HIS A 64 -11.16 -23.23 13.15
N SER A 65 -11.67 -23.44 11.92
CA SER A 65 -11.03 -24.33 10.93
C SER A 65 -10.61 -23.70 9.59
N THR A 66 -10.77 -22.39 9.38
CA THR A 66 -10.46 -21.76 8.07
C THR A 66 -9.71 -20.42 8.13
N SER A 67 -8.75 -20.28 9.06
CA SER A 67 -7.76 -19.20 8.97
C SER A 67 -6.40 -19.69 9.45
N GLY A 68 -5.46 -19.86 8.52
CA GLY A 68 -4.05 -20.15 8.79
C GLY A 68 -3.26 -18.91 9.20
N TYR A 69 -3.87 -17.92 9.84
CA TYR A 69 -3.17 -16.82 10.51
C TYR A 69 -2.93 -17.22 11.96
N ALA A 70 -1.83 -17.93 12.19
CA ALA A 70 -1.38 -18.25 13.54
C ALA A 70 -0.88 -16.98 14.25
N ASP A 71 -1.25 -16.88 15.52
CA ASP A 71 -0.91 -15.83 16.48
C ASP A 71 0.55 -15.35 16.39
N VAL A 72 0.71 -14.11 15.95
CA VAL A 72 1.84 -13.24 16.30
C VAL A 72 1.30 -12.24 17.32
N GLY A 73 2.00 -12.07 18.45
CA GLY A 73 1.60 -11.30 19.64
C GLY A 73 1.17 -9.83 19.39
N PRO A 74 0.94 -9.03 20.44
CA PRO A 74 0.06 -7.84 20.40
C PRO A 74 0.68 -6.67 19.62
N LEU A 75 0.74 -6.81 18.31
CA LEU A 75 0.75 -5.71 17.37
C LEU A 75 -0.72 -5.41 17.11
N HIS A 76 -1.10 -4.14 17.24
CA HIS A 76 -2.45 -3.68 16.96
C HIS A 76 -2.77 -3.93 15.49
N PHE A 77 -3.22 -5.14 15.18
CA PHE A 77 -3.60 -5.50 13.83
C PHE A 77 -4.89 -4.76 13.48
N VAL A 78 -4.75 -4.00 12.40
CA VAL A 78 -5.80 -3.38 11.62
C VAL A 78 -7.02 -4.30 11.54
N LYS A 79 -8.21 -3.77 11.77
CA LYS A 79 -9.46 -4.53 11.67
C LYS A 79 -9.58 -5.15 10.27
N ALA A 80 -9.26 -6.43 10.14
CA ALA A 80 -9.49 -7.20 8.93
C ALA A 80 -11.01 -7.27 8.71
N VAL A 81 -11.51 -6.56 7.70
CA VAL A 81 -12.95 -6.55 7.41
C VAL A 81 -13.28 -7.71 6.47
N ALA A 82 -14.39 -8.40 6.74
CA ALA A 82 -14.80 -9.62 6.05
C ALA A 82 -14.90 -9.43 4.52
N ASN A 83 -14.48 -10.46 3.77
CA ASN A 83 -14.29 -10.46 2.31
C ASN A 83 -15.60 -10.17 1.51
N THR A 84 -16.77 -10.39 2.12
CA THR A 84 -18.07 -10.25 1.46
C THR A 84 -18.55 -8.81 1.28
N ASP A 85 -18.13 -7.88 2.15
CA ASP A 85 -18.61 -6.49 2.10
C ASP A 85 -17.81 -5.61 1.12
N PHE A 86 -16.62 -6.07 0.70
CA PHE A 86 -15.67 -5.34 -0.14
C PHE A 86 -15.39 -6.01 -1.48
N ALA A 87 -16.22 -6.98 -1.90
CA ALA A 87 -16.07 -7.63 -3.20
C ALA A 87 -16.10 -6.63 -4.37
N TRP A 88 -16.83 -5.51 -4.22
CA TRP A 88 -16.91 -4.46 -5.22
C TRP A 88 -15.59 -3.68 -5.40
N LEU A 89 -14.77 -3.57 -4.34
CA LEU A 89 -13.47 -2.91 -4.37
C LEU A 89 -12.52 -3.58 -5.36
N LYS A 90 -12.64 -4.90 -5.52
CA LYS A 90 -11.85 -5.69 -6.48
C LYS A 90 -12.02 -5.16 -7.91
N TRP A 91 -13.20 -4.64 -8.26
CA TRP A 91 -13.46 -4.09 -9.60
C TRP A 91 -12.65 -2.84 -9.92
N MET A 92 -12.17 -2.11 -8.91
CA MET A 92 -11.32 -0.96 -9.14
C MET A 92 -9.99 -1.36 -9.81
N LEU A 93 -9.39 -2.47 -9.37
CA LEU A 93 -8.19 -3.06 -9.97
C LEU A 93 -8.52 -3.93 -11.20
N LEU A 94 -9.61 -4.70 -11.15
CA LEU A 94 -9.97 -5.63 -12.22
C LEU A 94 -10.47 -4.92 -13.48
N ALA A 95 -11.12 -3.75 -13.39
CA ALA A 95 -11.61 -3.02 -14.57
C ALA A 95 -10.50 -2.65 -15.57
N PRO A 96 -9.40 -1.99 -15.17
CA PRO A 96 -8.29 -1.72 -16.09
C PRO A 96 -7.57 -3.01 -16.52
N LEU A 97 -7.52 -4.05 -15.67
CA LEU A 97 -6.99 -5.36 -16.06
C LEU A 97 -7.82 -6.01 -17.19
N VAL A 98 -9.15 -5.86 -17.15
CA VAL A 98 -10.04 -6.29 -18.23
C VAL A 98 -9.70 -5.52 -19.52
N SER A 99 -9.38 -4.23 -19.43
CA SER A 99 -8.91 -3.46 -20.59
C SER A 99 -7.62 -4.00 -21.18
N VAL A 100 -6.65 -4.43 -20.35
CA VAL A 100 -5.42 -5.10 -20.81
C VAL A 100 -5.76 -6.34 -21.62
N ILE A 101 -6.64 -7.20 -21.10
CA ILE A 101 -7.04 -8.45 -21.77
C ILE A 101 -7.75 -8.14 -23.09
N LEU A 102 -8.72 -7.23 -23.08
CA LEU A 102 -9.48 -6.85 -24.27
C LEU A 102 -8.59 -6.21 -25.34
N CYS A 103 -7.74 -5.24 -24.98
CA CYS A 103 -6.80 -4.60 -25.89
C CYS A 103 -5.76 -5.59 -26.42
N GLY A 104 -5.28 -6.52 -25.59
CA GLY A 104 -4.36 -7.58 -25.99
C GLY A 104 -4.99 -8.53 -27.01
N ALA A 105 -6.23 -8.98 -26.77
CA ALA A 105 -6.99 -9.79 -27.71
C ALA A 105 -7.24 -9.03 -29.03
N MET A 106 -7.69 -7.77 -28.97
CA MET A 106 -7.89 -6.93 -30.16
C MET A 106 -6.59 -6.68 -30.94
N ALA A 107 -5.45 -6.58 -30.26
CA ALA A 107 -4.14 -6.47 -30.91
C ALA A 107 -3.76 -7.78 -31.63
N MET A 108 -4.05 -8.94 -31.04
CA MET A 108 -3.83 -10.26 -31.66
C MET A 108 -4.71 -10.46 -32.90
N PHE A 109 -5.98 -10.07 -32.82
CA PHE A 109 -6.91 -10.12 -33.95
C PHE A 109 -6.77 -8.96 -34.95
N LYS A 110 -5.79 -8.05 -34.74
CA LYS A 110 -5.49 -6.90 -35.60
C LYS A 110 -6.72 -6.05 -35.91
N VAL A 111 -7.54 -5.78 -34.89
CA VAL A 111 -8.71 -4.91 -35.02
C VAL A 111 -8.26 -3.48 -35.36
N LYS A 112 -8.78 -2.91 -36.45
CA LYS A 112 -8.39 -1.60 -37.00
C LYS A 112 -9.38 -0.46 -36.66
N GLY A 113 -10.20 -0.66 -35.64
CA GLY A 113 -11.27 0.27 -35.25
C GLY A 113 -10.95 1.05 -33.97
N ARG A 114 -11.85 1.95 -33.61
CA ARG A 114 -11.79 2.74 -32.35
C ARG A 114 -12.21 1.96 -31.10
N LEU A 115 -12.55 0.67 -31.25
CA LEU A 115 -13.00 -0.19 -30.16
C LEU A 115 -12.02 -0.27 -28.98
N PRO A 116 -10.68 -0.40 -29.18
CA PRO A 116 -9.73 -0.45 -28.05
C PRO A 116 -9.79 0.79 -27.15
N ALA A 117 -9.94 1.97 -27.74
CA ALA A 117 -10.04 3.21 -26.97
C ALA A 117 -11.37 3.29 -26.21
N LEU A 118 -12.49 2.93 -26.85
CA LEU A 118 -13.79 2.94 -26.20
C LEU A 118 -13.82 2.03 -24.97
N PHE A 119 -13.30 0.80 -25.09
CA PHE A 119 -13.21 -0.13 -23.95
C PHE A 119 -12.26 0.37 -22.87
N THR A 120 -11.12 0.97 -23.24
CA THR A 120 -10.17 1.53 -22.26
C THR A 120 -10.79 2.69 -21.49
N VAL A 121 -11.43 3.63 -22.18
CA VAL A 121 -12.09 4.78 -21.56
C VAL A 121 -13.24 4.32 -20.64
N ALA A 122 -14.06 3.35 -21.09
CA ALA A 122 -15.17 2.84 -20.29
C ALA A 122 -14.69 2.15 -19.00
N THR A 123 -13.65 1.32 -19.09
CA THR A 123 -13.10 0.60 -17.93
C THR A 123 -12.36 1.54 -16.96
N PHE A 124 -11.64 2.54 -17.47
CA PHE A 124 -11.02 3.56 -16.64
C PHE A 124 -12.05 4.47 -15.96
N GLY A 125 -13.11 4.84 -16.68
CA GLY A 125 -14.25 5.57 -16.12
C GLY A 125 -14.94 4.78 -15.01
N LEU A 126 -15.10 3.47 -15.19
CA LEU A 126 -15.62 2.58 -14.14
C LEU A 126 -14.69 2.56 -12.92
N SER A 127 -13.39 2.40 -13.12
CA SER A 127 -12.41 2.43 -12.01
C SER A 127 -12.43 3.77 -11.27
N THR A 128 -12.55 4.89 -11.99
CA THR A 128 -12.68 6.24 -11.42
C THR A 128 -13.97 6.40 -10.62
N ALA A 129 -15.11 5.93 -11.15
CA ALA A 129 -16.38 5.96 -10.43
C ALA A 129 -16.31 5.15 -9.12
N MET A 130 -15.62 4.00 -9.13
CA MET A 130 -15.41 3.20 -7.93
C MET A 130 -14.49 3.88 -6.92
N ALA A 131 -13.41 4.54 -7.37
CA ALA A 131 -12.54 5.32 -6.50
C ALA A 131 -13.29 6.49 -5.84
N ILE A 132 -14.16 7.17 -6.59
CA ILE A 132 -15.02 8.24 -6.06
C ILE A 132 -16.04 7.68 -5.05
N ALA A 133 -16.68 6.54 -5.35
CA ALA A 133 -17.60 5.90 -4.43
C ALA A 133 -16.92 5.49 -3.11
N LEU A 134 -15.70 4.93 -3.20
CA LEU A 134 -14.87 4.60 -2.05
C LEU A 134 -14.56 5.82 -1.20
N TYR A 135 -14.22 6.95 -1.83
CA TYR A 135 -13.96 8.20 -1.13
C TYR A 135 -15.19 8.73 -0.39
N PHE A 136 -16.37 8.72 -1.01
CA PHE A 136 -17.59 9.19 -0.32
C PHE A 136 -18.04 8.25 0.80
N GLN A 137 -17.80 6.94 0.67
CA GLN A 137 -18.23 5.96 1.67
C GLN A 137 -17.26 5.86 2.86
N PHE A 138 -15.95 5.86 2.61
CA PHE A 138 -14.92 5.61 3.62
C PHE A 138 -13.94 6.76 3.83
N GLY A 139 -13.91 7.77 2.96
CA GLY A 139 -13.02 8.92 3.12
C GLY A 139 -13.17 9.62 4.47
N PRO A 140 -14.37 10.10 4.86
CA PRO A 140 -14.55 10.83 6.11
C PRO A 140 -14.08 10.04 7.35
N THR A 141 -14.29 8.72 7.37
CA THR A 141 -13.88 7.88 8.49
C THR A 141 -12.37 7.62 8.50
N LEU A 142 -11.75 7.36 7.35
CA LEU A 142 -10.31 7.14 7.23
C LEU A 142 -9.50 8.41 7.54
N PHE A 143 -9.97 9.58 7.11
CA PHE A 143 -9.32 10.86 7.44
C PHE A 143 -9.49 11.26 8.90
N ALA A 144 -10.60 10.90 9.55
CA ALA A 144 -10.84 11.24 10.96
C ALA A 144 -10.13 10.29 11.93
N THR A 145 -10.07 9.00 11.61
CA THR A 145 -9.54 7.97 12.52
C THR A 145 -8.07 7.62 12.25
N HIS A 146 -7.55 7.96 11.06
CA HIS A 146 -6.24 7.52 10.56
C HIS A 146 -6.01 6.00 10.65
N ALA A 147 -7.08 5.22 10.76
CA ALA A 147 -7.02 3.76 10.80
C ALA A 147 -7.09 3.23 9.36
N PRO A 148 -6.06 2.54 8.86
CA PRO A 148 -6.12 1.98 7.51
C PRO A 148 -7.14 0.85 7.44
N LEU A 149 -7.67 0.61 6.24
CA LEU A 149 -8.51 -0.53 5.90
C LEU A 149 -7.67 -1.53 5.11
N THR A 150 -7.54 -2.75 5.62
CA THR A 150 -6.88 -3.86 4.92
C THR A 150 -7.91 -4.89 4.44
N VAL A 151 -8.04 -5.05 3.13
CA VAL A 151 -8.95 -6.03 2.51
C VAL A 151 -8.12 -7.12 1.84
N PRO A 152 -8.19 -8.39 2.28
CA PRO A 152 -7.46 -9.47 1.63
C PRO A 152 -8.02 -9.72 0.21
N PHE A 153 -7.12 -9.79 -0.78
CA PHE A 153 -7.50 -10.06 -2.18
C PHE A 153 -7.30 -11.54 -2.54
N MET A 154 -6.07 -12.05 -2.42
CA MET A 154 -5.74 -13.46 -2.58
C MET A 154 -4.45 -13.84 -1.85
N ASP A 155 -4.32 -15.09 -1.44
CA ASP A 155 -3.04 -15.62 -0.98
C ASP A 155 -2.13 -15.83 -2.19
N TRP A 156 -0.92 -15.27 -2.14
CA TRP A 156 -0.01 -15.26 -3.29
C TRP A 156 1.26 -16.06 -3.03
N LEU A 157 2.09 -15.62 -2.08
CA LEU A 157 3.32 -16.30 -1.69
C LEU A 157 3.27 -16.65 -0.21
N SER A 158 3.32 -17.94 0.10
CA SER A 158 3.41 -18.45 1.47
C SER A 158 4.34 -19.65 1.46
N LEU A 159 5.58 -19.43 1.87
CA LEU A 159 6.62 -20.44 1.95
C LEU A 159 7.01 -20.63 3.41
N THR A 160 6.77 -21.82 3.97
CA THR A 160 7.19 -22.16 5.33
C THR A 160 8.05 -23.40 5.27
N TRP A 161 9.32 -23.28 5.68
CA TRP A 161 10.30 -24.37 5.66
C TRP A 161 10.81 -24.75 7.06
N GLY A 162 10.18 -24.25 8.11
CA GLY A 162 10.42 -24.67 9.49
C GLY A 162 9.63 -23.84 10.51
N PRO A 163 9.73 -24.18 11.81
CA PRO A 163 8.93 -23.57 12.87
C PRO A 163 9.51 -22.25 13.41
N ALA A 164 10.71 -21.84 12.99
CA ALA A 164 11.32 -20.60 13.47
C ALA A 164 10.77 -19.36 12.73
N PRO A 165 10.74 -18.16 13.36
CA PRO A 165 10.15 -16.94 12.79
C PRO A 165 10.84 -16.42 11.51
N PHE A 166 12.05 -16.87 11.19
CA PHE A 166 12.77 -16.55 9.94
C PHE A 166 12.69 -17.69 8.91
N GLN A 167 11.87 -18.69 9.17
CA GLN A 167 11.66 -19.86 8.30
C GLN A 167 10.27 -19.84 7.65
N SER A 168 9.58 -18.70 7.70
CA SER A 168 8.37 -18.42 6.97
C SER A 168 8.51 -17.12 6.16
N PHE A 169 8.01 -17.15 4.93
CA PHE A 169 7.89 -16.00 4.05
C PHE A 169 6.45 -15.93 3.56
N THR A 170 5.73 -14.92 4.02
CA THR A 170 4.34 -14.67 3.65
C THR A 170 4.23 -13.30 3.00
N ALA A 171 3.84 -13.29 1.72
CA ALA A 171 3.50 -12.10 0.96
C ALA A 171 2.18 -12.39 0.23
N ASN A 172 1.07 -12.08 0.90
CA ASN A 172 -0.26 -12.18 0.31
C ASN A 172 -0.50 -11.00 -0.63
N LEU A 173 -1.57 -11.01 -1.41
CA LEU A 173 -2.02 -9.80 -2.09
C LEU A 173 -3.25 -9.31 -1.34
N GLY A 174 -3.13 -8.15 -0.73
CA GLY A 174 -4.22 -7.42 -0.12
C GLY A 174 -4.25 -5.97 -0.56
N PHE A 175 -5.37 -5.32 -0.31
CA PHE A 175 -5.56 -3.90 -0.52
C PHE A 175 -5.38 -3.16 0.79
N TYR A 176 -4.39 -2.26 0.83
CA TYR A 176 -4.15 -1.33 1.91
C TYR A 176 -4.69 0.04 1.52
N ILE A 177 -5.72 0.49 2.24
CA ILE A 177 -6.42 1.73 1.96
C ILE A 177 -6.38 2.61 3.21
N ASP A 178 -5.53 3.63 3.17
CA ASP A 178 -5.50 4.72 4.13
C ASP A 178 -5.91 6.04 3.45
N GLY A 179 -5.87 7.14 4.19
CA GLY A 179 -6.22 8.46 3.65
C GLY A 179 -5.31 8.90 2.49
N ILE A 180 -4.03 8.55 2.52
CA ILE A 180 -3.06 8.95 1.48
C ILE A 180 -3.24 8.10 0.21
N SER A 181 -3.31 6.77 0.34
CA SER A 181 -3.61 5.87 -0.77
C SER A 181 -4.93 6.22 -1.42
N MET A 182 -5.94 6.65 -0.65
CA MET A 182 -7.21 7.12 -1.21
C MET A 182 -7.05 8.31 -2.16
N LEU A 183 -6.25 9.32 -1.78
CA LEU A 183 -5.96 10.46 -2.64
C LEU A 183 -5.20 10.04 -3.89
N TRP A 184 -4.21 9.16 -3.75
CA TRP A 184 -3.45 8.64 -4.89
C TRP A 184 -4.31 7.81 -5.84
N MET A 185 -5.24 6.99 -5.35
CA MET A 185 -6.17 6.24 -6.18
C MET A 185 -7.08 7.16 -6.99
N LEU A 186 -7.64 8.21 -6.38
CA LEU A 186 -8.41 9.22 -7.09
C LEU A 186 -7.58 9.92 -8.17
N PHE A 187 -6.37 10.34 -7.81
CA PHE A 187 -5.46 11.01 -8.73
C PHE A 187 -5.12 10.13 -9.95
N VAL A 188 -4.73 8.88 -9.71
CA VAL A 188 -4.33 7.94 -10.77
C VAL A 188 -5.51 7.60 -11.68
N THR A 189 -6.68 7.29 -11.13
CA THR A 189 -7.85 6.89 -11.94
C THR A 189 -8.42 8.03 -12.77
N VAL A 190 -8.53 9.24 -12.19
CA VAL A 190 -8.98 10.44 -12.91
C VAL A 190 -8.02 10.80 -14.04
N LEU A 191 -6.71 10.87 -13.75
CA LEU A 191 -5.72 11.18 -14.79
C LEU A 191 -5.67 10.10 -15.86
N ALA A 192 -5.75 8.82 -15.48
CA ALA A 192 -5.82 7.71 -16.43
C ALA A 192 -6.98 7.89 -17.41
N THR A 193 -8.17 8.21 -16.91
CA THR A 193 -9.37 8.42 -17.74
C THR A 193 -9.20 9.62 -18.68
N LEU A 194 -8.68 10.75 -18.19
CA LEU A 194 -8.43 11.94 -19.01
C LEU A 194 -7.37 11.68 -20.08
N ILE A 195 -6.28 11.00 -19.73
CA ILE A 195 -5.22 10.61 -20.66
C ILE A 195 -5.77 9.65 -21.72
N ALA A 196 -6.61 8.68 -21.34
CA ALA A 196 -7.22 7.76 -22.29
C ALA A 196 -8.19 8.46 -23.27
N LEU A 197 -8.98 9.42 -22.77
CA LEU A 197 -9.85 10.26 -23.61
C LEU A 197 -9.02 11.07 -24.61
N TYR A 198 -8.02 11.81 -24.12
CA TYR A 198 -7.12 12.58 -24.96
C TYR A 198 -6.40 11.71 -26.00
N ALA A 199 -5.86 10.57 -25.57
CA ALA A 199 -5.12 9.68 -26.45
C ALA A 199 -6.01 9.02 -27.52
N SER A 200 -7.31 8.89 -27.27
CA SER A 200 -8.25 8.30 -28.23
C SER A 200 -8.38 9.14 -29.50
N GLU A 201 -8.33 10.46 -29.37
CA GLU A 201 -8.35 11.43 -30.46
C GLU A 201 -6.93 11.66 -31.02
N TYR A 202 -5.93 11.81 -30.15
CA TYR A 202 -4.55 12.07 -30.55
C TYR A 202 -3.98 10.97 -31.45
N MET A 203 -4.26 9.70 -31.14
CA MET A 203 -3.75 8.54 -31.89
C MET A 203 -4.63 8.14 -33.09
N GLU A 204 -5.60 8.98 -33.51
CA GLU A 204 -6.47 8.65 -34.64
C GLU A 204 -5.69 8.41 -35.94
N SER A 205 -4.59 9.13 -36.13
CA SER A 205 -3.71 8.97 -37.30
C SER A 205 -3.08 7.57 -37.42
N ASP A 206 -2.90 6.87 -36.29
CA ASP A 206 -2.23 5.56 -36.19
C ASP A 206 -3.22 4.37 -36.01
N LEU A 207 -4.51 4.58 -36.33
CA LEU A 207 -5.61 3.62 -36.12
C LEU A 207 -5.35 2.21 -36.69
N LYS A 208 -4.53 2.10 -37.75
CA LYS A 208 -4.40 0.87 -38.56
C LYS A 208 -3.24 -0.04 -38.16
N ALA A 209 -2.23 0.46 -37.44
CA ALA A 209 -0.97 -0.29 -37.23
C ALA A 209 -0.58 -0.48 -35.75
N GLY A 210 -0.84 0.51 -34.89
CA GLY A 210 -0.36 0.49 -33.49
C GLY A 210 -1.41 0.81 -32.43
N TYR A 211 -2.64 1.17 -32.80
CA TYR A 211 -3.66 1.67 -31.88
C TYR A 211 -3.96 0.73 -30.70
N ALA A 212 -4.27 -0.56 -30.97
CA ALA A 212 -4.55 -1.54 -29.90
C ALA A 212 -3.33 -1.81 -29.00
N ARG A 213 -2.10 -1.74 -29.54
CA ARG A 213 -0.86 -1.93 -28.77
C ARG A 213 -0.60 -0.78 -27.82
N PHE A 214 -0.89 0.45 -28.26
CA PHE A 214 -0.81 1.63 -27.42
C PHE A 214 -1.79 1.54 -26.24
N PHE A 215 -3.06 1.27 -26.51
CA PHE A 215 -4.08 1.14 -25.45
C PHE A 215 -3.84 -0.06 -24.53
N PHE A 216 -3.24 -1.14 -25.02
CA PHE A 216 -2.74 -2.24 -24.17
C PHE A 216 -1.68 -1.74 -23.18
N ALA A 217 -0.67 -1.01 -23.66
CA ALA A 217 0.41 -0.50 -22.81
C ALA A 217 -0.08 0.54 -21.79
N VAL A 218 -1.00 1.43 -22.19
CA VAL A 218 -1.66 2.39 -21.27
C VAL A 218 -2.51 1.66 -20.23
N SER A 219 -3.29 0.65 -20.63
CA SER A 219 -4.08 -0.17 -19.71
C SER A 219 -3.19 -0.88 -18.69
N LEU A 220 -2.09 -1.46 -19.15
CA LEU A 220 -1.15 -2.15 -18.28
C LEU A 220 -0.46 -1.17 -17.31
N PHE A 221 -0.16 0.05 -17.77
CA PHE A 221 0.42 1.11 -16.93
C PHE A 221 -0.51 1.46 -15.77
N VAL A 222 -1.80 1.67 -16.05
CA VAL A 222 -2.79 2.04 -15.04
C VAL A 222 -3.05 0.88 -14.08
N THR A 223 -3.17 -0.35 -14.57
CA THR A 223 -3.27 -1.53 -13.71
C THR A 223 -2.06 -1.64 -12.78
N SER A 224 -0.84 -1.47 -13.30
CA SER A 224 0.38 -1.57 -12.50
C SER A 224 0.47 -0.47 -11.44
N MET A 225 0.09 0.75 -11.80
CA MET A 225 0.04 1.88 -10.87
C MET A 225 -0.98 1.64 -9.74
N LEU A 226 -2.13 1.04 -10.05
CA LEU A 226 -3.12 0.69 -9.02
C LEU A 226 -2.62 -0.43 -8.09
N ILE A 227 -1.93 -1.44 -8.62
CA ILE A 227 -1.27 -2.47 -7.79
C ILE A 227 -0.27 -1.80 -6.83
N LEU A 228 0.54 -0.87 -7.33
CA LEU A 228 1.55 -0.16 -6.54
C LEU A 228 0.91 0.61 -5.39
N VAL A 229 -0.12 1.42 -5.67
CA VAL A 229 -0.77 2.28 -4.66
C VAL A 229 -1.58 1.48 -3.63
N MET A 230 -2.20 0.38 -4.05
CA MET A 230 -3.07 -0.42 -3.19
C MET A 230 -2.35 -1.52 -2.42
N SER A 231 -1.08 -1.80 -2.71
CA SER A 231 -0.43 -2.98 -2.14
C SER A 231 -0.33 -2.91 -0.61
N ASP A 232 -0.60 -4.03 0.06
CA ASP A 232 -0.48 -4.19 1.51
C ASP A 232 0.89 -4.67 1.99
N ASN A 233 1.78 -5.05 1.08
CA ASN A 233 3.17 -5.40 1.38
C ASN A 233 4.16 -4.92 0.32
N LEU A 234 5.44 -4.90 0.69
CA LEU A 234 6.50 -4.40 -0.18
C LEU A 234 6.70 -5.24 -1.45
N VAL A 235 6.30 -6.52 -1.45
CA VAL A 235 6.45 -7.42 -2.60
C VAL A 235 5.39 -7.11 -3.66
N GLY A 236 4.15 -6.85 -3.26
CA GLY A 236 3.11 -6.36 -4.16
C GLY A 236 3.40 -4.95 -4.67
N LEU A 237 4.00 -4.08 -3.83
CA LEU A 237 4.52 -2.79 -4.28
C LEU A 237 5.59 -2.98 -5.36
N TYR A 238 6.54 -3.89 -5.14
CA TYR A 238 7.58 -4.23 -6.11
C TYR A 238 6.98 -4.77 -7.41
N LEU A 239 5.94 -5.61 -7.35
CA LEU A 239 5.21 -6.07 -8.53
C LEU A 239 4.62 -4.91 -9.35
N GLY A 240 3.96 -3.96 -8.67
CA GLY A 240 3.42 -2.75 -9.32
C GLY A 240 4.53 -1.85 -9.87
N TRP A 241 5.67 -1.79 -9.20
CA TRP A 241 6.85 -1.04 -9.62
C TRP A 241 7.48 -1.60 -10.90
N GLU A 242 7.69 -2.91 -10.94
CA GLU A 242 8.17 -3.67 -12.11
C GLU A 242 7.26 -3.48 -13.33
N GLY A 243 5.95 -3.57 -13.13
CA GLY A 243 5.00 -3.39 -14.21
C GLY A 243 4.98 -1.96 -14.76
N VAL A 244 5.17 -0.93 -13.93
CA VAL A 244 5.31 0.46 -14.39
C VAL A 244 6.57 0.62 -15.25
N GLY A 245 7.69 -0.01 -14.85
CA GLY A 245 8.91 -0.05 -15.64
C GLY A 245 8.74 -0.72 -17.00
N LEU A 246 8.04 -1.86 -17.05
CA LEU A 246 7.70 -2.56 -18.29
C LEU A 246 6.82 -1.70 -19.21
N CYS A 247 5.79 -1.06 -18.65
CA CYS A 247 4.87 -0.23 -19.42
C CYS A 247 5.57 1.00 -20.00
N SER A 248 6.46 1.63 -19.22
CA SER A 248 7.30 2.74 -19.68
C SER A 248 8.16 2.33 -20.88
N TYR A 249 8.77 1.13 -20.81
CA TYR A 249 9.53 0.59 -21.94
C TYR A 249 8.67 0.38 -23.20
N MET A 250 7.44 -0.09 -23.05
CA MET A 250 6.51 -0.29 -24.15
C MET A 250 6.03 1.03 -24.77
N LEU A 251 5.78 2.04 -23.94
CA LEU A 251 5.26 3.35 -24.37
C LEU A 251 6.34 4.21 -25.02
N ILE A 252 7.54 4.32 -24.41
CA ILE A 252 8.67 5.03 -25.02
C ILE A 252 9.12 4.30 -26.30
N GLY A 253 9.09 2.96 -26.27
CA GLY A 253 9.42 2.11 -27.41
C GLY A 253 8.37 2.03 -28.51
N TYR A 254 7.27 2.80 -28.43
CA TYR A 254 6.19 2.74 -29.42
C TYR A 254 6.67 3.03 -30.84
N TYR A 255 7.45 4.10 -31.02
CA TYR A 255 8.08 4.45 -32.31
C TYR A 255 9.44 3.78 -32.49
N ALA A 256 9.46 2.45 -32.47
CA ALA A 256 10.68 1.64 -32.59
C ALA A 256 11.48 1.83 -33.89
N THR A 257 10.88 2.47 -34.91
CA THR A 257 11.54 2.80 -36.18
C THR A 257 12.54 3.95 -36.05
N GLN A 258 12.43 4.80 -35.03
CA GLN A 258 13.31 5.93 -34.83
C GLN A 258 14.51 5.54 -33.94
N PRO A 259 15.76 5.62 -34.43
CA PRO A 259 16.93 5.20 -33.65
C PRO A 259 17.11 6.02 -32.36
N GLY A 260 16.71 7.30 -32.36
CA GLY A 260 16.71 8.15 -31.16
C GLY A 260 15.76 7.64 -30.08
N ALA A 261 14.55 7.22 -30.44
CA ALA A 261 13.57 6.67 -29.50
C ALA A 261 14.05 5.34 -28.90
N VAL A 262 14.67 4.47 -29.70
CA VAL A 262 15.24 3.20 -29.21
C VAL A 262 16.40 3.43 -28.24
N ALA A 263 17.29 4.38 -28.53
CA ALA A 263 18.40 4.72 -27.64
C ALA A 263 17.90 5.31 -26.31
N ALA A 264 16.92 6.22 -26.36
CA ALA A 264 16.29 6.80 -25.17
C ALA A 264 15.56 5.72 -24.34
N ASN A 265 14.83 4.83 -25.00
CA ASN A 265 14.12 3.73 -24.33
C ASN A 265 15.09 2.78 -23.59
N LYS A 266 16.17 2.37 -24.26
CA LYS A 266 17.21 1.52 -23.64
C LYS A 266 17.84 2.21 -22.42
N LYS A 267 18.16 3.51 -22.53
CA LYS A 267 18.73 4.27 -21.42
C LYS A 267 17.76 4.33 -20.24
N ALA A 268 16.50 4.68 -20.49
CA ALA A 268 15.47 4.77 -19.45
C ALA A 268 15.25 3.41 -18.76
N PHE A 269 15.13 2.34 -19.54
CA PHE A 269 14.91 0.99 -19.02
C PHE A 269 16.07 0.49 -18.17
N VAL A 270 17.32 0.67 -18.61
CA VAL A 270 18.50 0.28 -17.83
C VAL A 270 18.57 1.05 -16.52
N MET A 271 18.34 2.37 -16.54
CA MET A 271 18.35 3.18 -15.33
C MET A 271 17.25 2.77 -14.34
N ASN A 272 16.04 2.46 -14.85
CA ASN A 272 14.96 1.94 -14.01
C ASN A 272 15.37 0.61 -13.37
N ARG A 273 15.94 -0.30 -14.18
CA ARG A 273 16.30 -1.65 -13.74
C ARG A 273 17.38 -1.68 -12.65
N ILE A 274 18.30 -0.72 -12.66
CA ILE A 274 19.28 -0.54 -11.57
C ILE A 274 18.57 -0.09 -10.29
N GLY A 275 17.61 0.84 -10.39
CA GLY A 275 16.78 1.25 -9.25
C GLY A 275 15.95 0.10 -8.68
N ASP A 276 15.38 -0.71 -9.56
CA ASP A 276 14.57 -1.88 -9.20
C ASP A 276 15.39 -2.92 -8.42
N LEU A 277 16.65 -3.15 -8.81
CA LEU A 277 17.56 -4.00 -8.05
C LEU A 277 17.82 -3.45 -6.64
N GLY A 278 17.94 -2.13 -6.50
CA GLY A 278 18.08 -1.46 -5.21
C GLY A 278 16.85 -1.67 -4.31
N LEU A 279 15.65 -1.51 -4.88
CA LEU A 279 14.40 -1.76 -4.17
C LEU A 279 14.26 -3.25 -3.77
N ALA A 280 14.56 -4.18 -4.68
CA ALA A 280 14.54 -5.62 -4.39
C ALA A 280 15.50 -5.99 -3.26
N LEU A 281 16.72 -5.43 -3.28
CA LEU A 281 17.70 -5.64 -2.22
C LEU A 281 17.21 -5.07 -0.88
N ALA A 282 16.59 -3.88 -0.89
CA ALA A 282 16.02 -3.29 0.32
C ALA A 282 14.91 -4.18 0.91
N ILE A 283 14.00 -4.70 0.09
CA ILE A 283 12.94 -5.62 0.52
C ILE A 283 13.53 -6.91 1.10
N PHE A 284 14.55 -7.47 0.44
CA PHE A 284 15.25 -8.65 0.93
C PHE A 284 15.90 -8.41 2.29
N LEU A 285 16.64 -7.31 2.44
CA LEU A 285 17.28 -6.95 3.71
C LEU A 285 16.25 -6.72 4.81
N ILE A 286 15.16 -6.01 4.51
CA ILE A 286 14.04 -5.81 5.43
C ILE A 286 13.48 -7.16 5.91
N TRP A 287 13.18 -8.08 5.00
CA TRP A 287 12.66 -9.39 5.38
C TRP A 287 13.67 -10.17 6.24
N THR A 288 14.96 -10.18 5.91
CA THR A 288 15.97 -10.88 6.71
C THR A 288 16.16 -10.31 8.12
N ASN A 289 15.92 -9.00 8.31
CA ASN A 289 16.08 -8.35 9.61
C ASN A 289 14.80 -8.38 10.47
N TYR A 290 13.63 -8.22 9.86
CA TYR A 290 12.36 -8.06 10.57
C TYR A 290 11.43 -9.29 10.46
N GLY A 291 11.74 -10.26 9.59
CA GLY A 291 10.91 -11.45 9.36
C GLY A 291 9.58 -11.17 8.65
N THR A 292 9.31 -9.92 8.24
CA THR A 292 8.06 -9.50 7.59
C THR A 292 8.33 -8.51 6.46
N VAL A 293 7.38 -8.42 5.53
CA VAL A 293 7.40 -7.52 4.36
C VAL A 293 6.22 -6.55 4.35
N GLN A 294 5.48 -6.43 5.46
CA GLN A 294 4.31 -5.55 5.54
C GLN A 294 4.71 -4.07 5.66
N HIS A 295 3.87 -3.16 5.15
CA HIS A 295 4.12 -1.71 5.25
C HIS A 295 4.06 -1.15 6.67
N GLY A 296 3.41 -1.87 7.60
CA GLY A 296 3.24 -1.47 9.00
C GLY A 296 4.53 -1.40 9.83
N MET A 297 5.71 -1.58 9.24
CA MET A 297 7.00 -1.50 9.93
C MET A 297 7.39 -0.07 10.41
N GLY A 298 6.54 0.92 10.12
CA GLY A 298 6.60 2.27 10.70
C GLY A 298 7.19 3.33 9.77
N PHE A 299 7.12 4.61 10.20
CA PHE A 299 7.66 5.77 9.48
C PHE A 299 9.19 5.81 9.41
N LEU A 300 9.87 5.10 10.32
CA LEU A 300 11.31 5.16 10.53
C LEU A 300 12.15 4.69 9.32
N PRO A 301 11.86 3.55 8.66
CA PRO A 301 12.62 3.13 7.48
C PRO A 301 12.55 4.15 6.33
N GLY A 302 11.38 4.80 6.13
CA GLY A 302 11.21 5.84 5.11
C GLY A 302 12.05 7.09 5.42
N LEU A 303 12.07 7.52 6.68
CA LEU A 303 12.91 8.63 7.13
C LEU A 303 14.40 8.33 6.97
N LYS A 304 14.84 7.10 7.28
CA LYS A 304 16.23 6.65 7.08
C LYS A 304 16.62 6.57 5.60
N ALA A 305 15.74 6.07 4.75
CA ALA A 305 15.98 6.03 3.31
C ALA A 305 16.07 7.45 2.70
N PHE A 306 15.18 8.35 3.12
CA PHE A 306 15.22 9.74 2.68
C PHE A 306 16.50 10.45 3.13
N THR A 307 16.89 10.31 4.39
CA THR A 307 18.14 10.90 4.89
C THR A 307 19.38 10.35 4.21
N ALA A 308 19.44 9.04 3.95
CA ALA A 308 20.50 8.42 3.17
C ALA A 308 20.61 9.03 1.76
N ALA A 309 19.47 9.21 1.08
CA ALA A 309 19.42 9.80 -0.25
C ALA A 309 19.87 11.27 -0.25
N VAL A 310 19.44 12.06 0.74
CA VAL A 310 19.86 13.47 0.90
C VAL A 310 21.36 13.55 1.21
N PHE A 311 21.85 12.70 2.11
CA PHE A 311 23.26 12.67 2.50
C PHE A 311 24.17 12.35 1.31
N GLY A 312 23.74 11.40 0.49
CA GLY A 312 24.42 11.01 -0.75
C GLY A 312 24.33 12.04 -1.88
N GLY A 313 23.23 12.80 -1.92
CA GLY A 313 22.90 13.79 -2.94
C GLY A 313 21.69 13.38 -3.78
N ILE A 314 20.59 14.14 -3.71
CA ILE A 314 19.36 13.89 -4.47
C ILE A 314 19.67 14.02 -5.98
N GLY A 315 19.56 12.91 -6.71
CA GLY A 315 19.78 12.86 -8.15
C GLY A 315 21.09 12.24 -8.60
N ASN A 316 21.95 11.77 -7.67
CA ASN A 316 23.08 10.89 -7.97
C ASN A 316 22.85 9.53 -7.30
N LEU A 317 22.59 8.49 -8.11
CA LEU A 317 22.35 7.14 -7.63
C LEU A 317 23.54 6.58 -6.84
N ALA A 318 24.77 6.75 -7.35
CA ALA A 318 25.97 6.30 -6.65
C ALA A 318 26.15 7.07 -5.33
N GLY A 319 25.83 8.37 -5.35
CA GLY A 319 25.78 9.21 -4.16
C GLY A 319 24.85 8.66 -3.09
N ALA A 320 23.59 8.39 -3.43
CA ALA A 320 22.59 7.87 -2.50
C ALA A 320 23.00 6.52 -1.88
N VAL A 321 23.61 5.61 -2.65
CA VAL A 321 24.10 4.33 -2.14
C VAL A 321 25.24 4.53 -1.14
N VAL A 322 26.22 5.37 -1.46
CA VAL A 322 27.32 5.70 -0.54
C VAL A 322 26.79 6.40 0.71
N GLY A 323 25.83 7.32 0.55
CA GLY A 323 25.15 7.99 1.65
C GLY A 323 24.45 7.01 2.59
N GLY A 324 23.73 6.03 2.05
CA GLY A 324 23.10 4.97 2.86
C GLY A 324 24.09 4.09 3.61
N ILE A 325 25.18 3.66 2.96
CA ILE A 325 26.22 2.85 3.60
C ILE A 325 26.90 3.63 4.73
N LEU A 326 27.25 4.90 4.48
CA LEU A 326 27.88 5.75 5.48
C LEU A 326 26.93 6.04 6.64
N LEU A 327 25.65 6.35 6.37
CA LEU A 327 24.65 6.57 7.40
C LEU A 327 24.50 5.32 8.28
N GLY A 328 24.39 4.15 7.66
CA GLY A 328 24.32 2.87 8.39
C GLY A 328 25.58 2.58 9.21
N LEU A 329 26.77 2.90 8.68
CA LEU A 329 28.03 2.75 9.43
C LEU A 329 28.09 3.71 10.62
N ILE A 330 27.65 4.96 10.44
CA ILE A 330 27.57 5.97 11.50
C ILE A 330 26.60 5.50 12.59
N GLU A 331 25.42 5.00 12.22
CA GLU A 331 24.44 4.46 13.18
C GLU A 331 24.99 3.23 13.91
N ALA A 332 25.69 2.33 13.22
CA ALA A 332 26.29 1.15 13.84
C ALA A 332 27.39 1.52 14.84
N ILE A 333 28.28 2.47 14.49
CA ILE A 333 29.32 2.97 15.38
C ILE A 333 28.70 3.75 16.56
N ALA A 334 27.68 4.57 16.30
CA ALA A 334 26.97 5.30 17.34
C ALA A 334 26.30 4.34 18.34
N SER A 335 25.61 3.30 17.86
CA SER A 335 25.00 2.29 18.73
C SER A 335 26.02 1.60 19.65
N GLY A 336 27.23 1.33 19.13
CA GLY A 336 28.29 0.66 19.88
C GLY A 336 29.10 1.54 20.84
N TYR A 337 29.33 2.81 20.51
CA TYR A 337 30.30 3.66 21.24
C TYR A 337 29.71 4.91 21.88
N ILE A 338 28.47 5.32 21.59
CA ILE A 338 27.94 6.59 22.11
C ILE A 338 27.76 6.59 23.63
N GLY A 339 27.49 5.43 24.22
CA GLY A 339 27.40 5.27 25.68
C GLY A 339 28.73 5.52 26.38
N ASP A 340 29.81 4.98 25.83
CA ASP A 340 31.17 5.14 26.37
C ASP A 340 31.73 6.55 26.11
N LEU A 341 31.45 7.13 24.94
CA LEU A 341 31.93 8.46 24.56
C LEU A 341 31.26 9.60 25.34
N THR A 342 30.02 9.39 25.80
CA THR A 342 29.22 10.42 26.49
C THR A 342 29.20 10.23 28.01
N GLY A 343 30.00 9.29 28.54
CA GLY A 343 30.07 8.99 29.96
C GLY A 343 28.74 8.48 30.54
N GLY A 344 27.93 7.80 29.73
CA GLY A 344 26.63 7.25 30.12
C GLY A 344 25.43 8.21 30.02
N VAL A 345 25.61 9.43 29.47
CA VAL A 345 24.52 10.42 29.34
C VAL A 345 23.61 10.15 28.13
N LEU A 346 24.15 9.60 27.03
CA LEU A 346 23.38 9.18 25.85
C LEU A 346 23.54 7.67 25.63
N GLY A 347 22.44 6.92 25.76
CA GLY A 347 22.41 5.48 25.46
C GLY A 347 22.30 5.16 23.95
N SER A 348 22.36 3.88 23.61
CA SER A 348 22.28 3.37 22.23
C SER A 348 20.98 3.73 21.50
N HIS A 349 19.91 4.03 22.23
CA HIS A 349 18.63 4.51 21.69
C HIS A 349 18.72 5.89 21.00
N TYR A 350 19.82 6.64 21.19
CA TYR A 350 20.04 7.94 20.55
C TYR A 350 20.93 7.87 19.30
N ALA A 351 21.28 6.66 18.82
CA ALA A 351 22.12 6.48 17.64
C ALA A 351 21.56 7.20 16.39
N ASP A 352 20.24 7.16 16.22
CA ASP A 352 19.56 7.86 15.13
C ASP A 352 19.78 9.38 15.21
N ILE A 353 19.64 9.98 16.40
CA ILE A 353 19.85 11.43 16.60
C ILE A 353 21.28 11.84 16.24
N PHE A 354 22.26 11.04 16.64
CA PHE A 354 23.66 11.28 16.28
C PHE A 354 23.87 11.27 14.77
N ALA A 355 23.28 10.30 14.07
CA ALA A 355 23.33 10.22 12.61
C ALA A 355 22.69 11.46 11.94
N PHE A 356 21.56 11.96 12.46
CA PHE A 356 20.94 13.21 12.01
C PHE A 356 21.83 14.45 12.26
N VAL A 357 22.52 14.52 13.39
CA VAL A 357 23.43 15.65 13.69
C VAL A 357 24.61 15.65 12.71
N VAL A 358 25.22 14.49 12.47
CA VAL A 358 26.30 14.34 11.48
C VAL A 358 25.82 14.74 10.09
N LEU A 359 24.61 14.31 9.71
CA LEU A 359 23.97 14.72 8.46
C LEU A 359 23.84 16.24 8.35
N ILE A 360 23.30 16.91 9.38
CA ILE A 360 23.12 18.36 9.39
C ILE A 360 24.47 19.08 9.23
N ILE A 361 25.51 18.62 9.92
CA ILE A 361 26.86 19.20 9.81
C ILE A 361 27.37 19.08 8.37
N VAL A 362 27.26 17.90 7.77
CA VAL A 362 27.73 17.67 6.40
C VAL A 362 26.94 18.47 5.38
N LEU A 363 25.62 18.57 5.51
CA LEU A 363 24.80 19.39 4.61
C LEU A 363 25.05 20.89 4.78
N THR A 364 25.42 21.34 5.98
CA THR A 364 25.83 22.73 6.22
C THR A 364 27.13 23.05 5.47
N LEU A 365 28.06 22.10 5.40
CA LEU A 365 29.33 22.26 4.69
C LEU A 365 29.19 21.99 3.18
N ARG A 366 28.29 21.09 2.78
CA ARG A 366 28.10 20.63 1.40
C ARG A 366 26.61 20.37 1.10
N PRO A 367 25.84 21.40 0.73
CA PRO A 367 24.38 21.31 0.58
C PRO A 367 23.91 20.42 -0.57
N SER A 368 24.78 20.08 -1.52
CA SER A 368 24.48 19.14 -2.61
C SER A 368 24.58 17.66 -2.20
N GLY A 369 24.97 17.36 -0.96
CA GLY A 369 25.30 16.01 -0.51
C GLY A 369 26.74 15.60 -0.84
N LEU A 370 27.14 14.39 -0.45
CA LEU A 370 28.51 13.89 -0.57
C LEU A 370 29.01 13.81 -2.01
N LEU A 371 28.15 13.42 -2.96
CA LEU A 371 28.49 13.23 -4.37
C LEU A 371 27.51 13.94 -5.33
N GLY A 372 26.70 14.88 -4.86
CA GLY A 372 25.80 15.64 -5.73
C GLY A 372 26.55 16.60 -6.65
N GLU A 373 26.29 16.52 -7.95
CA GLU A 373 26.76 17.50 -8.94
C GLU A 373 26.01 18.82 -8.77
N ARG A 374 26.70 19.95 -9.02
CA ARG A 374 26.07 21.27 -8.99
C ARG A 374 25.17 21.41 -10.22
N VAL A 375 23.97 21.98 -10.03
CA VAL A 375 22.95 22.22 -11.06
C VAL A 375 23.48 23.01 -12.29
N ALA A 376 24.64 23.66 -12.17
CA ALA A 376 25.25 24.45 -13.24
C ALA A 376 25.73 23.62 -14.46
N ASP A 377 26.01 22.33 -14.32
CA ASP A 377 26.57 21.51 -15.43
C ASP A 377 25.49 20.84 -16.31
N ARG A 378 24.20 21.16 -16.11
CA ARG A 378 23.07 20.60 -16.87
C ARG A 378 22.38 21.59 -17.83
N ALA A 379 22.95 22.77 -18.07
CA ALA A 379 22.41 23.75 -19.01
C ALA A 379 23.09 23.68 -20.38
#